data_AF-A0A4V4GZP7-F1
#
_entry.id   AF-A0A4V4GZP7-F1
#
_cell.length_a   1.000
_cell.length_b   1.000
_cell.length_c   1.000
_cell.angle_alpha   90.00
_cell.angle_beta   90.00
_cell.angle_gamma   90.00
#
_symmetry.space_group_name_H-M   'P 1'
#
loop_
_entity.id
_entity.type
_entity.pdbx_description
1 polymer ?
#
loop_
_entity_poly.entity_id
_entity_poly.type
_entity_poly.pdbx_seq_one_letter_code
_entity_poly.pdbx_strand_id
1 'polypeptide(L)'
;MEGLQEQLKRITDKLQQVVQRYHLLQKEHEQLSREVVALRDKEKTRLIRIDELEMKMTALQTVTGQLNETEKKDVEKRINRYIREIDRCIALLSE
;
A
#
# COMPACT_ATOMS: atom_id res chain seq x y z
N MET A 1 4.06 -59.29 0.77
CA MET A 1 3.48 -58.45 1.85
C MET A 1 4.45 -57.35 2.29
N GLU A 2 5.75 -57.64 2.46
CA GLU A 2 6.77 -56.63 2.83
C GLU A 2 6.89 -55.43 1.85
N GLY A 3 6.89 -55.67 0.54
CA GLY A 3 7.02 -54.58 -0.44
C GLY A 3 5.87 -53.56 -0.42
N LEU A 4 4.66 -53.98 -0.02
CA LEU A 4 3.51 -53.08 0.11
C LEU A 4 3.64 -52.19 1.35
N GLN A 5 4.10 -52.76 2.47
CA GLN A 5 4.39 -52.02 3.70
C GLN A 5 5.48 -50.97 3.48
N GLU A 6 6.52 -51.30 2.72
CA GLU A 6 7.62 -50.40 2.43
C GLU A 6 7.19 -49.22 1.53
N GLN A 7 6.34 -49.49 0.54
CA GLN A 7 5.71 -48.44 -0.27
C GLN A 7 4.79 -47.54 0.56
N LEU A 8 3.98 -48.12 1.44
CA LEU A 8 3.07 -47.37 2.31
C LEU A 8 3.86 -46.46 3.28
N LYS A 9 4.98 -46.94 3.82
CA LYS A 9 5.89 -46.14 4.64
C LYS A 9 6.46 -44.95 3.86
N ARG A 10 6.96 -45.18 2.63
CA ARG A 10 7.46 -44.10 1.76
C ARG A 10 6.40 -43.06 1.42
N ILE A 11 5.14 -43.47 1.22
CA ILE A 11 4.04 -42.54 0.97
C ILE A 11 3.78 -41.69 2.20
N THR A 12 3.71 -42.30 3.39
CA THR A 12 3.51 -41.58 4.65
C THR A 12 4.63 -40.57 4.92
N ASP A 13 5.90 -40.97 4.71
CA ASP A 13 7.04 -40.09 4.89
C ASP A 13 6.97 -38.87 3.94
N LYS A 14 6.62 -39.10 2.68
CA LYS A 14 6.45 -38.02 1.69
C LYS A 14 5.28 -37.11 2.05
N LEU A 15 4.16 -37.66 2.50
CA LEU A 15 3.00 -36.89 2.92
C LEU A 15 3.38 -35.99 4.11
N GLN A 16 4.11 -36.52 5.07
CA GLN A 16 4.57 -35.78 6.24
C GLN A 16 5.49 -34.62 5.85
N GLN A 17 6.41 -34.84 4.91
CA GLN A 17 7.27 -33.79 4.35
C GLN A 17 6.46 -32.70 3.64
N VAL A 18 5.46 -33.08 2.82
CA VAL A 18 4.60 -32.11 2.12
C VAL A 18 3.81 -31.27 3.12
N VAL A 19 3.22 -31.90 4.14
CA VAL A 19 2.47 -31.19 5.18
C VAL A 19 3.35 -30.20 5.94
N GLN A 20 4.58 -30.59 6.29
CA GLN A 20 5.53 -29.68 6.96
C GLN A 20 5.90 -28.49 6.08
N ARG A 21 6.20 -28.73 4.79
CA ARG A 21 6.51 -27.66 3.84
C ARG A 21 5.33 -26.72 3.61
N TYR A 22 4.12 -27.27 3.54
CA TYR A 22 2.91 -26.48 3.42
C TYR A 22 2.70 -25.56 4.63
N HIS A 23 2.88 -26.08 5.86
CA HIS A 23 2.77 -25.26 7.07
C HIS A 23 3.82 -24.15 7.13
N LEU A 24 5.05 -24.42 6.68
CA LEU A 24 6.09 -23.40 6.59
C LEU A 24 5.70 -22.30 5.60
N LEU A 25 5.27 -22.70 4.40
CA LEU A 25 4.85 -21.76 3.36
C LEU A 25 3.65 -20.92 3.80
N GLN A 26 2.68 -21.52 4.51
CA GLN A 26 1.52 -20.81 5.03
C GLN A 26 1.93 -19.74 6.07
N LYS A 27 2.87 -20.06 6.96
CA LYS A 27 3.41 -19.08 7.92
C LYS A 27 4.14 -17.94 7.23
N GLU A 28 4.97 -18.24 6.23
CA GLU A 28 5.68 -17.23 5.44
C GLU A 28 4.71 -16.33 4.69
N HIS A 29 3.67 -16.91 4.07
CA HIS A 29 2.63 -16.15 3.39
C HIS A 29 1.90 -15.21 4.34
N GLU A 30 1.49 -15.68 5.53
CA GLU A 30 0.87 -14.84 6.54
C GLU A 30 1.79 -13.70 7.01
N GLN A 31 3.08 -13.98 7.18
CA GLN A 31 4.07 -12.96 7.57
C GLN A 31 4.23 -11.90 6.48
N LEU A 32 4.42 -12.32 5.23
CA LEU A 32 4.54 -11.42 4.09
C LEU A 32 3.26 -10.59 3.89
N SER A 33 2.09 -11.20 4.03
CA SER A 33 0.81 -10.48 3.92
C SER A 33 0.69 -9.38 4.97
N ARG A 34 1.12 -9.64 6.22
CA ARG A 34 1.14 -8.62 7.28
C ARG A 34 2.13 -7.50 6.96
N GLU A 35 3.31 -7.84 6.45
CA GLU A 35 4.34 -6.87 6.09
C GLU A 35 3.89 -5.97 4.94
N VAL A 36 3.23 -6.53 3.92
CA VAL A 36 2.67 -5.77 2.80
C VAL A 36 1.64 -4.74 3.28
N VAL A 37 0.74 -5.14 4.19
CA VAL A 37 -0.25 -4.21 4.77
C VAL A 37 0.46 -3.09 5.53
N ALA A 38 1.42 -3.43 6.40
CA ALA A 38 2.17 -2.44 7.18
C ALA A 38 2.97 -1.47 6.30
N LEU A 39 3.56 -1.95 5.19
CA LEU A 39 4.27 -1.11 4.23
C LEU A 39 3.33 -0.16 3.49
N ARG A 40 2.15 -0.63 3.07
CA ARG A 40 1.12 0.20 2.44
C ARG A 40 0.62 1.30 3.37
N ASP A 41 0.41 1.00 4.64
CA ASP A 41 -0.02 2.01 5.63
C ASP A 41 1.08 3.07 5.86
N LYS A 42 2.34 2.64 5.93
CA LYS A 42 3.49 3.56 6.03
C LYS A 42 3.62 4.43 4.78
N GLU A 43 3.44 3.86 3.60
CA GLU A 43 3.46 4.59 2.32
C GLU A 43 2.36 5.65 2.30
N LYS A 44 1.12 5.27 2.63
CA LYS A 44 -0.01 6.21 2.73
C LYS A 44 0.28 7.35 3.70
N THR A 45 0.83 7.04 4.88
CA THR A 45 1.21 8.05 5.88
C THR A 45 2.29 8.99 5.35
N ARG A 46 3.28 8.47 4.63
CA ARG A 46 4.34 9.28 4.01
C ARG A 46 3.77 10.18 2.91
N LEU A 47 2.86 9.67 2.08
CA LEU A 47 2.21 10.47 1.03
C LEU A 47 1.41 11.63 1.62
N ILE A 48 0.63 11.39 2.68
CA ILE A 48 -0.08 12.45 3.41
C ILE A 48 0.93 13.49 3.92
N ARG A 49 2.04 13.05 4.50
CA ARG A 49 3.06 13.97 5.01
C ARG A 49 3.76 14.78 3.91
N ILE A 50 3.98 14.17 2.74
CA ILE A 50 4.53 14.86 1.57
C ILE A 50 3.55 15.95 1.12
N ASP A 51 2.27 15.64 0.98
CA ASP A 51 1.26 16.63 0.58
C ASP A 51 1.17 17.79 1.59
N GLU A 52 1.18 17.50 2.90
CA GLU A 52 1.25 18.52 3.94
C GLU A 52 2.49 19.43 3.82
N LEU A 53 3.65 18.86 3.50
CA LEU A 53 4.90 19.62 3.34
C LEU A 53 4.86 20.46 2.06
N GLU A 54 4.35 19.92 0.96
CA GLU A 54 4.19 20.66 -0.29
C GLU A 54 3.21 21.83 -0.14
N MET A 55 2.12 21.64 0.61
CA MET A 55 1.20 22.73 0.96
C MET A 55 1.91 23.82 1.78
N LYS A 56 2.69 23.44 2.78
CA LYS A 56 3.46 24.40 3.60
C LYS A 56 4.51 25.15 2.77
N MET A 57 5.21 24.46 1.88
CA MET A 57 6.17 25.07 0.97
C MET A 57 5.49 26.07 0.03
N THR A 58 4.36 25.69 -0.56
CA THR A 58 3.57 26.58 -1.43
C THR A 58 3.12 27.84 -0.67
N ALA A 59 2.62 27.69 0.56
CA ALA A 59 2.21 28.81 1.39
C ALA A 59 3.40 29.75 1.70
N LEU A 60 4.57 29.19 2.01
CA LEU A 60 5.79 29.97 2.25
C LEU A 60 6.24 30.72 0.99
N GLN A 61 6.30 30.06 -0.17
CA GLN A 61 6.67 30.70 -1.45
C GLN A 61 5.71 31.83 -1.84
N THR A 62 4.43 31.68 -1.50
CA THR A 62 3.42 32.73 -1.69
C THR A 62 3.70 33.94 -0.80
N VAL A 63 4.00 33.71 0.49
CA VAL A 63 4.30 34.77 1.46
C VAL A 63 5.62 35.49 1.16
N THR A 64 6.63 34.77 0.66
CA THR A 64 7.93 35.37 0.30
C THR A 64 7.92 36.08 -1.05
N GLY A 65 6.81 36.04 -1.81
CA GLY A 65 6.69 36.67 -3.12
C GLY A 65 7.60 36.07 -4.20
N GLN A 66 8.09 34.84 -3.97
CA GLN A 66 9.04 34.15 -4.85
C GLN A 66 8.38 33.22 -5.88
N LEU A 67 7.04 33.20 -5.94
CA LEU A 67 6.33 32.40 -6.92
C LEU A 67 6.59 32.92 -8.34
N ASN A 68 7.33 32.14 -9.13
CA ASN A 68 7.46 32.39 -10.56
C ASN A 68 6.14 32.04 -11.27
N GLU A 69 5.86 32.63 -12.45
CA GLU A 69 4.60 32.41 -13.17
C GLU A 69 4.30 30.92 -13.47
N THR A 70 5.33 30.10 -13.60
CA THR A 70 5.18 28.64 -13.75
C THR A 70 4.60 27.99 -12.49
N GLU A 71 5.10 28.38 -11.33
CA GLU A 71 4.67 27.84 -10.03
C GLU A 71 3.25 28.31 -9.71
N LYS A 72 2.91 29.56 -10.06
CA LYS A 72 1.54 30.11 -9.92
C LYS A 72 0.51 29.28 -10.71
N LYS A 73 0.83 28.90 -11.94
CA LYS A 73 -0.02 28.02 -12.76
C LYS A 73 -0.16 26.62 -12.18
N ASP A 74 0.88 26.08 -11.56
CA ASP A 74 0.81 24.75 -10.95
C ASP A 74 -0.02 24.77 -9.64
N VAL A 75 0.05 25.87 -8.88
CA VAL A 75 -0.85 26.12 -7.74
C VAL A 75 -2.30 26.20 -8.21
N GLU A 76 -2.60 26.96 -9.27
CA GLU A 76 -3.95 27.03 -9.84
C GLU A 76 -4.48 25.66 -10.30
N LYS A 77 -3.63 24.83 -10.92
CA LYS A 77 -4.02 23.46 -11.29
C LYS A 77 -4.31 22.59 -10.07
N ARG A 78 -3.52 22.69 -8.99
CA ARG A 78 -3.76 21.95 -7.74
C ARG A 78 -5.07 22.40 -7.09
N ILE A 79 -5.32 23.70 -6.98
CA ILE A 79 -6.59 24.25 -6.46
C ILE A 79 -7.78 23.72 -7.27
N ASN A 80 -7.71 23.77 -8.60
CA ASN A 80 -8.78 23.24 -9.46
C ASN A 80 -9.01 21.73 -9.27
N ARG A 81 -7.94 20.96 -9.01
CA ARG A 81 -8.07 19.52 -8.72
C ARG A 81 -8.78 19.30 -7.38
N TYR A 82 -8.39 20.03 -6.34
CA TYR A 82 -9.06 19.95 -5.03
C TYR A 82 -10.53 20.36 -5.10
N ILE A 83 -10.88 21.41 -5.86
CA ILE A 83 -12.28 21.80 -6.08
C ILE A 83 -13.08 20.65 -6.71
N ARG A 84 -12.57 20.00 -7.76
CA ARG A 84 -13.25 18.85 -8.38
C ARG A 84 -13.38 17.62 -7.48
N GLU A 85 -12.45 17.44 -6.53
CA GLU A 85 -12.55 16.37 -5.55
C GLU A 85 -13.58 16.70 -4.47
N ILE A 86 -13.61 17.95 -4.01
CA ILE A 86 -14.62 18.45 -3.08
C ILE A 86 -16.02 18.33 -3.71
N ASP A 87 -16.21 18.76 -4.97
CA ASP A 87 -17.48 18.65 -5.67
C ASP A 87 -17.94 17.19 -5.80
N ARG A 88 -17.01 16.25 -6.07
CA ARG A 88 -17.31 14.81 -6.12
C ARG A 88 -17.71 14.26 -4.75
N CYS A 89 -17.02 14.67 -3.68
CA CYS A 89 -17.39 14.30 -2.32
C CYS A 89 -18.75 14.88 -1.91
N ILE A 90 -19.06 16.12 -2.30
CA ILE A 90 -20.37 16.74 -2.06
C ILE A 90 -21.46 15.95 -2.79
N ALA A 91 -21.25 15.60 -4.07
CA ALA A 91 -22.21 14.81 -4.84
C ALA A 91 -22.48 13.44 -4.21
N LEU A 92 -21.44 12.74 -3.74
CA LEU A 92 -21.55 11.44 -3.05
C LEU A 92 -22.26 11.53 -1.68
N LEU A 93 -22.25 12.70 -1.04
CA LEU A 93 -22.96 12.94 0.23
C LEU A 93 -24.38 13.48 0.02
N SER A 94 -24.74 13.81 -1.22
CA SER A 94 -26.05 14.35 -1.62
C SER A 94 -26.97 13.28 -2.20
N GLU A 95 -26.48 12.04 -2.36
CA GLU A 95 -27.24 10.79 -2.53
C GLU A 95 -27.40 10.07 -1.19
#